data_AF-A0A919VRU1-F1
#
_entry.id   AF-A0A919VRU1-F1
#
_cell.length_a   1.000
_cell.length_b   1.000
_cell.length_c   1.000
_cell.angle_alpha   90.00
_cell.angle_beta   90.00
_cell.angle_gamma   90.00
#
_symmetry.space_group_name_H-M   'P 1'
#
loop_
_entity.id
_entity.type
_entity.pdbx_description
1 polymer ?
#
loop_
_entity_poly.entity_id
_entity_poly.type
_entity_poly.pdbx_seq_one_letter_code
_entity_poly.pdbx_strand_id
1 'polypeptide(L)'
;MSDRNGLNRDAALTTRIATLAEQAGYGAHDHFVVGVQQAGAPPVFLPRGRTLAGEPLTAGTILYTASLAKQITAACAALLVRQGRLDTASTLARWMPELPAWAGTVRLRHLISHTSGLPEGVTFDDLHRAQLDRTTAGLLDALAGIDRLDGAPGSEFRYCNAGYVCLAVVVERAAGRPLADFAREQVFGPLGMADSRYWSGPAAHPPGAAPLNAHFPAPLSLGDGGVWSTASDLLRWNQALEHDELGVSALLQTPGHLDDGTRLGYAWAVDVREYAGRRLYRHGGRWAGLSAQLVRLAGRDSGFVILALDDDEDRTATLATALIEELTGS
;
A
#
# COMPACT_ATOMS: atom_id res chain seq x y z
N MET A 1 -11.10 27.30 28.25
CA MET A 1 -10.99 26.31 29.35
C MET A 1 -10.89 24.87 28.85
N SER A 2 -10.88 24.61 27.53
CA SER A 2 -10.38 23.36 26.94
C SER A 2 -8.87 23.49 26.71
N ASP A 3 -8.05 22.60 27.29
CA ASP A 3 -6.77 22.14 26.70
C ASP A 3 -5.91 21.27 27.62
N ARG A 4 -6.14 21.27 28.95
CA ARG A 4 -5.33 20.39 29.83
C ARG A 4 -5.68 18.90 29.72
N ASN A 5 -6.94 18.58 29.42
CA ASN A 5 -7.38 17.18 29.30
C ASN A 5 -7.01 16.54 27.95
N GLY A 6 -6.87 17.31 26.88
CA GLY A 6 -6.43 16.83 25.56
C GLY A 6 -4.94 16.49 25.56
N LEU A 7 -4.11 17.45 25.98
CA LEU A 7 -2.65 17.27 26.11
C LEU A 7 -2.25 16.07 26.99
N ASN A 8 -3.02 15.81 28.06
CA ASN A 8 -2.75 14.69 28.96
C ASN A 8 -3.13 13.32 28.34
N ARG A 9 -4.15 13.27 27.46
CA ARG A 9 -4.52 12.06 26.72
C ARG A 9 -3.51 11.72 25.64
N ASP A 10 -3.04 12.72 24.89
CA ASP A 10 -2.04 12.52 23.84
C ASP A 10 -0.70 12.04 24.41
N ALA A 11 -0.30 12.60 25.56
CA ALA A 11 0.89 12.14 26.28
C ALA A 11 0.76 10.68 26.74
N ALA A 12 -0.39 10.30 27.29
CA ALA A 12 -0.66 8.92 27.73
C ALA A 12 -0.65 7.94 26.55
N LEU A 13 -1.29 8.28 25.42
CA LEU A 13 -1.28 7.44 24.22
C LEU A 13 0.13 7.32 23.63
N THR A 14 0.90 8.42 23.59
CA THR A 14 2.30 8.40 23.13
C THR A 14 3.14 7.46 23.99
N THR A 15 3.05 7.56 25.32
CA THR A 15 3.73 6.65 26.26
C THR A 15 3.30 5.21 26.03
N ARG A 16 2.00 4.97 25.81
CA ARG A 16 1.47 3.63 25.56
C ARG A 16 2.03 3.03 24.27
N ILE A 17 2.03 3.79 23.16
CA ILE A 17 2.62 3.36 21.89
C ILE A 17 4.10 3.02 22.06
N ALA A 18 4.85 3.83 22.82
CA ALA A 18 6.26 3.56 23.09
C ALA A 18 6.47 2.25 23.85
N THR A 19 5.64 1.97 24.87
CA THR A 19 5.67 0.70 25.60
C THR A 19 5.34 -0.49 24.69
N LEU A 20 4.33 -0.37 23.83
CA LEU A 20 3.97 -1.45 22.89
C LEU A 20 5.09 -1.70 21.88
N ALA A 21 5.75 -0.64 21.39
CA ALA A 21 6.90 -0.77 20.51
C ALA A 21 8.06 -1.49 21.21
N GLU A 22 8.37 -1.14 22.45
CA GLU A 22 9.41 -1.81 23.26
C GLU A 22 9.08 -3.29 23.50
N GLN A 23 7.82 -3.62 23.79
CA GLN A 23 7.35 -5.00 23.95
C GLN A 23 7.43 -5.81 22.65
N ALA A 24 7.20 -5.17 21.51
CA ALA A 24 7.38 -5.79 20.19
C ALA A 24 8.87 -5.95 19.81
N GLY A 25 9.80 -5.37 20.58
CA GLY A 25 11.24 -5.49 20.35
C GLY A 25 11.89 -4.29 19.65
N TYR A 26 11.24 -3.13 19.61
CA TYR A 26 11.85 -1.87 19.18
C TYR A 26 12.56 -1.20 20.37
N GLY A 27 13.88 -1.08 20.28
CA GLY A 27 14.73 -0.44 21.28
C GLY A 27 15.09 1.01 20.96
N ALA A 28 16.02 1.55 21.74
CA ALA A 28 16.47 2.94 21.62
C ALA A 28 17.23 3.25 20.30
N HIS A 29 17.73 2.22 19.62
CA HIS A 29 18.52 2.33 18.40
C HIS A 29 17.72 2.06 17.13
N ASP A 30 16.46 1.62 17.24
CA ASP A 30 15.62 1.37 16.07
C ASP A 30 15.09 2.68 15.46
N HIS A 31 14.69 2.58 14.20
CA HIS A 31 14.33 3.72 13.37
C HIS A 31 12.94 3.49 12.78
N PHE A 32 11.94 4.17 13.32
CA PHE A 32 10.55 3.95 12.91
C PHE A 32 9.69 5.18 13.17
N VAL A 33 8.51 5.20 12.54
CA VAL A 33 7.44 6.16 12.79
C VAL A 33 6.14 5.38 12.98
N VAL A 34 5.54 5.49 14.15
CA VAL A 34 4.15 5.04 14.37
C VAL A 34 3.25 6.26 14.38
N GLY A 35 2.18 6.23 13.60
CA GLY A 35 1.08 7.18 13.69
C GLY A 35 -0.18 6.47 14.12
N VAL A 36 -0.89 6.97 15.12
CA VAL A 36 -2.16 6.42 15.61
C VAL A 36 -3.24 7.49 15.57
N GLN A 37 -4.40 7.12 15.06
CA GLN A 37 -5.60 7.94 15.02
C GLN A 37 -6.69 7.24 15.83
N GLN A 38 -7.29 7.97 16.78
CA GLN A 38 -8.43 7.52 17.57
C GLN A 38 -9.65 8.41 17.29
N ALA A 39 -10.84 7.83 17.30
CA ALA A 39 -12.09 8.56 17.09
C ALA A 39 -12.18 9.83 17.97
N GLY A 40 -12.44 10.98 17.34
CA GLY A 40 -12.65 12.25 18.05
C GLY A 40 -11.40 12.87 18.70
N ALA A 41 -10.20 12.38 18.37
CA ALA A 41 -8.92 12.94 18.82
C ALA A 41 -8.03 13.31 17.61
N PRO A 42 -7.08 14.25 17.76
CA PRO A 42 -6.04 14.44 16.74
C PRO A 42 -5.13 13.20 16.65
N PRO A 43 -4.45 12.99 15.50
CA PRO A 43 -3.49 11.90 15.37
C PRO A 43 -2.27 12.14 16.25
N VAL A 44 -1.77 11.06 16.85
CA VAL A 44 -0.54 11.03 17.66
C VAL A 44 0.55 10.31 16.90
N PHE A 45 1.76 10.85 16.93
CA PHE A 45 2.91 10.27 16.25
C PHE A 45 4.07 10.01 17.22
N LEU A 46 4.66 8.82 17.10
CA LEU A 46 5.91 8.44 17.75
C LEU A 46 6.98 8.18 16.69
N PRO A 47 7.71 9.22 16.25
CA PRO A 47 8.93 9.03 15.48
C PRO A 47 10.09 8.68 16.41
N ARG A 48 10.93 7.72 16.02
CA ARG A 48 12.16 7.35 16.73
C ARG A 48 13.27 7.08 15.74
N GLY A 49 14.48 7.54 16.07
CA GLY A 49 15.66 7.29 15.25
C GLY A 49 15.89 8.28 14.13
N ARG A 50 16.61 7.84 13.10
CA ARG A 50 17.10 8.68 12.00
C ARG A 50 16.96 7.96 10.65
N THR A 51 16.95 8.75 9.58
CA THR A 51 17.09 8.26 8.20
C THR A 51 18.50 7.70 7.98
N LEU A 52 18.73 7.01 6.85
CA LEU A 52 20.08 6.59 6.44
C LEU A 52 21.01 7.78 6.11
N ALA A 53 20.46 8.94 5.77
CA ALA A 53 21.22 10.18 5.59
C ALA A 53 21.49 10.91 6.93
N GLY A 54 20.92 10.40 8.02
CA GLY A 54 21.17 10.87 9.37
C GLY A 54 20.21 11.94 9.86
N GLU A 55 19.19 12.36 9.10
CA GLU A 55 18.19 13.29 9.62
C GLU A 55 17.26 12.60 10.65
N PRO A 56 16.79 13.31 11.69
CA PRO A 56 15.77 12.77 12.59
C PRO A 56 14.51 12.35 11.83
N LEU A 57 13.96 11.19 12.18
CA LEU A 57 12.64 10.79 11.69
C LEU A 57 11.56 11.71 12.27
N THR A 58 10.56 12.01 11.46
CA THR A 58 9.37 12.78 11.85
C THR A 58 8.12 12.17 11.20
N ALA A 59 6.94 12.59 11.65
CA ALA A 59 5.68 12.21 11.01
C ALA A 59 5.57 12.66 9.54
N GLY A 60 6.39 13.62 9.11
CA GLY A 60 6.48 14.16 7.75
C GLY A 60 7.70 13.66 6.96
N THR A 61 8.49 12.73 7.51
CA THR A 61 9.60 12.16 6.73
C THR A 61 9.03 11.29 5.60
N ILE A 62 9.43 11.59 4.37
CA ILE A 62 8.97 10.87 3.19
C ILE A 62 9.80 9.59 3.06
N LEU A 63 9.11 8.45 3.15
CA LEU A 63 9.66 7.11 3.11
C LEU A 63 9.05 6.34 1.94
N TYR A 64 9.79 5.36 1.42
CA TYR A 64 9.21 4.38 0.51
C TYR A 64 8.15 3.59 1.26
N THR A 65 7.03 3.24 0.61
CA THR A 65 5.92 2.54 1.29
C THR A 65 5.71 1.11 0.81
N ALA A 66 6.56 0.64 -0.11
CA ALA A 66 6.45 -0.68 -0.71
C ALA A 66 5.01 -1.01 -1.14
N SER A 67 4.52 -2.20 -0.79
CA SER A 67 3.21 -2.70 -1.19
C SER A 67 2.00 -1.91 -0.67
N LEU A 68 2.15 -0.93 0.23
CA LEU A 68 1.05 0.00 0.54
C LEU A 68 0.63 0.81 -0.69
N ALA A 69 1.52 1.00 -1.67
CA ALA A 69 1.25 1.65 -2.94
C ALA A 69 0.06 1.03 -3.70
N LYS A 70 -0.19 -0.26 -3.51
CA LYS A 70 -1.29 -0.98 -4.16
C LYS A 70 -2.66 -0.39 -3.82
N GLN A 71 -2.84 0.14 -2.61
CA GLN A 71 -4.09 0.80 -2.23
C GLN A 71 -4.36 2.04 -3.08
N ILE A 72 -3.31 2.82 -3.38
CA ILE A 72 -3.41 4.00 -4.23
C ILE A 72 -3.71 3.60 -5.69
N THR A 73 -3.02 2.57 -6.19
CA THR A 73 -3.27 2.03 -7.54
C THR A 73 -4.71 1.54 -7.68
N ALA A 74 -5.20 0.82 -6.68
CA ALA A 74 -6.55 0.32 -6.64
C ALA A 74 -7.59 1.45 -6.54
N ALA A 75 -7.30 2.51 -5.79
CA ALA A 75 -8.13 3.72 -5.74
C ALA A 75 -8.23 4.42 -7.10
N CYS A 76 -7.11 4.53 -7.82
CA CYS A 76 -7.10 5.08 -9.17
C CYS A 76 -7.98 4.24 -10.12
N ALA A 77 -7.87 2.91 -10.06
CA ALA A 77 -8.72 2.02 -10.82
C ALA A 77 -10.20 2.15 -10.44
N ALA A 78 -10.52 2.25 -9.14
CA ALA A 78 -11.90 2.39 -8.65
C ALA A 78 -12.53 3.72 -9.09
N LEU A 79 -11.74 4.81 -9.11
CA LEU A 79 -12.17 6.10 -9.64
C LEU A 79 -12.53 6.00 -11.14
N LEU A 80 -11.72 5.29 -11.92
CA LEU A 80 -12.01 5.06 -13.35
C LEU A 80 -13.22 4.15 -13.57
N VAL A 81 -13.46 3.15 -12.71
CA VAL A 81 -14.69 2.36 -12.71
C VAL A 81 -15.90 3.24 -12.47
N ARG A 82 -15.84 4.09 -11.43
CA ARG A 82 -16.92 5.02 -11.12
C ARG A 82 -17.18 6.02 -12.25
N GLN A 83 -16.14 6.44 -12.96
CA GLN A 83 -16.25 7.30 -14.14
C GLN A 83 -16.76 6.58 -15.40
N GLY A 84 -17.01 5.25 -15.34
CA GLY A 84 -17.41 4.44 -16.49
C GLY A 84 -16.29 4.24 -17.53
N ARG A 85 -15.04 4.52 -17.17
CA ARG A 85 -13.87 4.45 -18.06
C ARG A 85 -13.12 3.12 -17.96
N LEU A 86 -13.41 2.34 -16.93
CA LEU A 86 -12.81 1.03 -16.68
C LEU A 86 -13.90 0.03 -16.27
N ASP A 87 -13.86 -1.16 -16.87
CA ASP A 87 -14.74 -2.28 -16.52
C ASP A 87 -13.86 -3.41 -15.98
N THR A 88 -14.08 -3.80 -14.72
CA THR A 88 -13.28 -4.85 -14.07
C THR A 88 -13.51 -6.24 -14.66
N ALA A 89 -14.60 -6.43 -15.40
CA ALA A 89 -14.87 -7.66 -16.15
C ALA A 89 -14.14 -7.72 -17.50
N SER A 90 -13.59 -6.60 -17.99
CA SER A 90 -12.82 -6.57 -19.24
C SER A 90 -11.50 -7.34 -19.10
N THR A 91 -11.06 -7.91 -20.22
CA THR A 91 -9.81 -8.69 -20.29
C THR A 91 -8.60 -7.77 -20.35
N LEU A 92 -7.46 -8.26 -19.90
CA LEU A 92 -6.21 -7.54 -19.95
C LEU A 92 -5.80 -7.23 -21.40
N ALA A 93 -6.05 -8.14 -22.34
CA ALA A 93 -5.78 -7.95 -23.76
C ALA A 93 -6.48 -6.72 -24.39
N ARG A 94 -7.61 -6.26 -23.83
CA ARG A 94 -8.25 -5.00 -24.26
C ARG A 94 -7.33 -3.80 -24.05
N TRP A 95 -6.59 -3.84 -22.96
CA TRP A 95 -5.74 -2.75 -22.53
C TRP A 95 -4.29 -2.95 -22.93
N MET A 96 -3.83 -4.20 -23.05
CA MET A 96 -2.45 -4.59 -23.35
C MET A 96 -2.42 -5.70 -24.40
N PRO A 97 -2.80 -5.40 -25.66
CA PRO A 97 -2.82 -6.38 -26.75
C PRO A 97 -1.43 -6.89 -27.15
N GLU A 98 -0.37 -6.23 -26.71
CA GLU A 98 1.01 -6.65 -26.90
C GLU A 98 1.43 -7.85 -26.03
N LEU A 99 0.66 -8.20 -25.00
CA LEU A 99 0.91 -9.38 -24.18
C LEU A 99 0.47 -10.67 -24.90
N PRO A 100 1.02 -11.84 -24.52
CA PRO A 100 0.65 -13.11 -25.14
C PRO A 100 -0.84 -13.44 -24.97
N ALA A 101 -1.31 -14.47 -25.70
CA ALA A 101 -2.74 -14.81 -25.80
C ALA A 101 -3.44 -15.05 -24.44
N TRP A 102 -2.70 -15.42 -23.40
CA TRP A 102 -3.24 -15.54 -22.04
C TRP A 102 -3.82 -14.22 -21.49
N ALA A 103 -3.40 -13.05 -21.99
CA ALA A 103 -4.00 -11.77 -21.60
C ALA A 103 -5.49 -11.68 -21.98
N GLY A 104 -5.95 -12.52 -22.92
CA GLY A 104 -7.36 -12.67 -23.28
C GLY A 104 -8.20 -13.43 -22.24
N THR A 105 -7.57 -14.15 -21.30
CA THR A 105 -8.28 -14.91 -20.24
C THR A 105 -8.23 -14.21 -18.88
N VAL A 106 -7.21 -13.38 -18.63
CA VAL A 106 -7.08 -12.58 -17.42
C VAL A 106 -8.00 -11.37 -17.48
N ARG A 107 -8.87 -11.19 -16.48
CA ARG A 107 -9.72 -10.00 -16.33
C ARG A 107 -9.11 -9.04 -15.32
N LEU A 108 -9.45 -7.76 -15.41
CA LEU A 108 -8.93 -6.74 -14.49
C LEU A 108 -9.29 -7.04 -13.02
N ARG A 109 -10.48 -7.60 -12.75
CA ARG A 109 -10.84 -8.07 -11.40
C ARG A 109 -9.86 -9.10 -10.85
N HIS A 110 -9.28 -9.94 -11.72
CA HIS A 110 -8.31 -10.95 -11.32
C HIS A 110 -6.98 -10.31 -10.91
N LEU A 111 -6.58 -9.21 -11.54
CA LEU A 111 -5.40 -8.43 -11.12
C LEU A 111 -5.63 -7.80 -9.73
N ILE A 112 -6.79 -7.19 -9.53
CA ILE A 112 -7.15 -6.48 -8.29
C ILE A 112 -7.17 -7.45 -7.09
N SER A 113 -7.76 -8.63 -7.27
CA SER A 113 -7.98 -9.61 -6.19
C SER A 113 -6.86 -10.65 -6.04
N HIS A 114 -5.74 -10.50 -6.77
CA HIS A 114 -4.65 -11.48 -6.80
C HIS A 114 -5.11 -12.89 -7.19
N THR A 115 -5.88 -13.00 -8.27
CA THR A 115 -6.37 -14.28 -8.82
C THR A 115 -6.04 -14.43 -10.29
N SER A 116 -5.03 -13.72 -10.80
CA SER A 116 -4.71 -13.66 -12.23
C SER A 116 -4.03 -14.91 -12.79
N GLY A 117 -3.40 -15.72 -11.94
CA GLY A 117 -2.52 -16.81 -12.38
C GLY A 117 -1.20 -16.31 -12.99
N LEU A 118 -0.91 -15.00 -12.94
CA LEU A 118 0.38 -14.47 -13.42
C LEU A 118 1.54 -15.06 -12.61
N PRO A 119 2.71 -15.30 -13.24
CA PRO A 119 3.82 -15.90 -12.53
C PRO A 119 4.30 -15.04 -11.35
N GLU A 120 4.52 -15.69 -10.22
CA GLU A 120 5.10 -15.01 -9.04
C GLU A 120 6.55 -14.57 -9.28
N GLY A 121 7.28 -15.28 -10.14
CA GLY A 121 8.69 -15.01 -10.45
C GLY A 121 8.94 -13.88 -11.45
N VAL A 122 7.94 -13.04 -11.74
CA VAL A 122 8.11 -11.80 -12.51
C VAL A 122 7.98 -10.62 -11.56
N THR A 123 9.04 -10.40 -10.79
CA THR A 123 9.13 -9.32 -9.81
C THR A 123 10.33 -8.44 -10.10
N PHE A 124 10.34 -7.26 -9.48
CA PHE A 124 11.55 -6.46 -9.42
C PHE A 124 12.77 -7.27 -8.92
N ASP A 125 12.62 -8.11 -7.89
CA ASP A 125 13.75 -8.80 -7.27
C ASP A 125 14.38 -9.81 -8.23
N ASP A 126 13.55 -10.48 -9.03
CA ASP A 126 14.01 -11.40 -10.05
C ASP A 126 14.73 -10.67 -11.17
N LEU A 127 14.19 -9.54 -11.62
CA LEU A 127 14.84 -8.68 -12.61
C LEU A 127 16.16 -8.10 -12.08
N HIS A 128 16.19 -7.65 -10.83
CA HIS A 128 17.40 -7.16 -10.18
C HIS A 128 18.48 -8.24 -10.10
N ARG A 129 18.11 -9.45 -9.67
CA ARG A 129 19.02 -10.61 -9.59
C ARG A 129 19.55 -11.01 -10.97
N ALA A 130 18.74 -10.85 -12.01
CA ALA A 130 19.11 -11.07 -13.40
C ALA A 130 19.81 -9.85 -14.06
N GLN A 131 20.03 -8.75 -13.33
CA GLN A 131 20.61 -7.50 -13.84
C GLN A 131 19.83 -6.89 -15.02
N LEU A 132 18.51 -7.03 -15.02
CA LEU A 132 17.58 -6.52 -16.02
C LEU A 132 16.98 -5.16 -15.62
N ASP A 133 16.23 -4.55 -16.54
CA ASP A 133 15.49 -3.31 -16.29
C ASP A 133 14.44 -3.49 -15.19
N ARG A 134 14.48 -2.63 -14.17
CA ARG A 134 13.66 -2.67 -12.96
C ARG A 134 12.48 -1.68 -13.00
N THR A 135 12.25 -1.06 -14.15
CA THR A 135 11.10 -0.19 -14.38
C THR A 135 9.86 -1.00 -14.75
N THR A 136 8.70 -0.33 -14.82
CA THR A 136 7.48 -0.93 -15.38
C THR A 136 7.74 -1.57 -16.74
N ALA A 137 8.55 -0.95 -17.62
CA ALA A 137 8.82 -1.48 -18.95
C ALA A 137 9.53 -2.83 -18.90
N GLY A 138 10.61 -2.95 -18.11
CA GLY A 138 11.31 -4.22 -17.92
C GLY A 138 10.42 -5.35 -17.38
N LEU A 139 9.49 -5.05 -16.47
CA LEU A 139 8.53 -6.04 -15.96
C LEU A 139 7.54 -6.47 -17.04
N LEU A 140 7.08 -5.53 -17.89
CA LEU A 140 6.22 -5.86 -19.03
C LEU A 140 6.94 -6.70 -20.07
N ASP A 141 8.22 -6.41 -20.36
CA ASP A 141 9.04 -7.20 -21.28
C ASP A 141 9.22 -8.63 -20.77
N ALA A 142 9.46 -8.80 -19.46
CA ALA A 142 9.52 -10.12 -18.84
C ALA A 142 8.18 -10.87 -18.93
N LEU A 143 7.04 -10.19 -18.72
CA LEU A 143 5.71 -10.77 -18.91
C LEU A 143 5.39 -11.08 -20.38
N ALA A 144 5.93 -10.31 -21.33
CA ALA A 144 5.75 -10.60 -22.75
C ALA A 144 6.47 -11.88 -23.18
N GLY A 145 7.52 -12.29 -22.44
CA GLY A 145 8.29 -13.50 -22.69
C GLY A 145 7.74 -14.79 -22.09
N ILE A 146 6.63 -14.77 -21.35
CA ILE A 146 6.05 -15.99 -20.74
C ILE A 146 4.98 -16.64 -21.63
N ASP A 147 5.12 -17.93 -21.89
CA ASP A 147 4.18 -18.68 -22.74
C ASP A 147 2.87 -19.04 -22.01
N ARG A 148 2.93 -19.18 -20.68
CA ARG A 148 1.80 -19.67 -19.86
C ARG A 148 1.77 -19.05 -18.47
N LEU A 149 0.57 -19.01 -17.92
CA LEU A 149 0.26 -18.65 -16.54
C LEU A 149 0.62 -19.79 -15.58
N ASP A 150 0.87 -19.48 -14.32
CA ASP A 150 1.10 -20.45 -13.23
C ASP A 150 -0.20 -21.15 -12.81
N GLY A 151 -1.36 -20.52 -13.07
CA GLY A 151 -2.68 -21.05 -12.75
C GLY A 151 -3.77 -20.50 -13.66
N ALA A 152 -4.96 -21.08 -13.58
CA ALA A 152 -6.11 -20.54 -14.30
C ALA A 152 -6.58 -19.23 -13.64
N PRO A 153 -6.82 -18.15 -14.42
CA PRO A 153 -7.38 -16.92 -13.85
C PRO A 153 -8.69 -17.21 -13.11
N GLY A 154 -8.83 -16.65 -11.92
CA GLY A 154 -9.99 -16.80 -11.05
C GLY A 154 -10.05 -18.10 -10.25
N SER A 155 -9.10 -19.04 -10.39
CA SER A 155 -9.18 -20.34 -9.70
C SER A 155 -8.60 -20.35 -8.29
N GLU A 156 -7.66 -19.46 -7.96
CA GLU A 156 -7.02 -19.40 -6.65
C GLU A 156 -6.51 -17.99 -6.33
N PHE A 157 -6.35 -17.70 -5.03
CA PHE A 157 -5.67 -16.50 -4.57
C PHE A 157 -4.16 -16.73 -4.54
N ARG A 158 -3.42 -15.87 -5.23
CA ARG A 158 -1.96 -15.88 -5.33
C ARG A 158 -1.45 -14.45 -5.45
N TYR A 159 -0.89 -13.92 -4.36
CA TYR A 159 -0.40 -12.55 -4.30
C TYR A 159 0.65 -12.31 -5.39
N CYS A 160 0.40 -11.35 -6.28
CA CYS A 160 1.24 -11.13 -7.46
C CYS A 160 1.51 -9.65 -7.71
N ASN A 161 2.78 -9.26 -7.61
CA ASN A 161 3.22 -7.88 -7.89
C ASN A 161 3.02 -7.52 -9.36
N ALA A 162 3.37 -8.42 -10.28
CA ALA A 162 3.17 -8.22 -11.73
C ALA A 162 1.71 -7.86 -12.08
N GLY A 163 0.74 -8.42 -11.35
CA GLY A 163 -0.67 -8.08 -11.53
C GLY A 163 -0.99 -6.61 -11.25
N TYR A 164 -0.40 -6.04 -10.21
CA TYR A 164 -0.58 -4.62 -9.88
C TYR A 164 0.22 -3.68 -10.79
N VAL A 165 1.34 -4.15 -11.36
CA VAL A 165 2.07 -3.43 -12.42
C VAL A 165 1.22 -3.36 -13.69
N CYS A 166 0.58 -4.47 -14.10
CA CYS A 166 -0.39 -4.45 -15.20
C CYS A 166 -1.58 -3.52 -14.88
N LEU A 167 -2.10 -3.55 -13.65
CA LEU A 167 -3.20 -2.67 -13.25
C LEU A 167 -2.81 -1.18 -13.35
N ALA A 168 -1.59 -0.81 -12.97
CA ALA A 168 -1.06 0.54 -13.17
C ALA A 168 -1.08 0.96 -14.64
N VAL A 169 -0.58 0.12 -15.54
CA VAL A 169 -0.57 0.39 -17.00
C VAL A 169 -1.99 0.53 -17.54
N VAL A 170 -2.92 -0.31 -17.07
CA VAL A 170 -4.34 -0.19 -17.42
C VAL A 170 -4.91 1.15 -16.96
N VAL A 171 -4.61 1.58 -15.74
CA VAL A 171 -5.03 2.90 -15.22
C VAL A 171 -4.49 4.02 -16.10
N GLU A 172 -3.21 3.98 -16.50
CA GLU A 172 -2.62 4.99 -17.38
C GLU A 172 -3.33 5.08 -18.73
N ARG A 173 -3.56 3.92 -19.37
CA ARG A 173 -4.24 3.84 -20.67
C ARG A 173 -5.69 4.29 -20.56
N ALA A 174 -6.40 3.89 -19.50
CA ALA A 174 -7.78 4.30 -19.25
C ALA A 174 -7.89 5.80 -18.93
N ALA A 175 -6.93 6.34 -18.17
CA ALA A 175 -6.85 7.76 -17.81
C ALA A 175 -6.37 8.65 -18.96
N GLY A 176 -5.60 8.10 -19.90
CA GLY A 176 -4.95 8.84 -21.00
C GLY A 176 -3.75 9.68 -20.54
N ARG A 177 -3.15 9.34 -19.39
CA ARG A 177 -2.04 10.09 -18.78
C ARG A 177 -1.26 9.23 -17.77
N PRO A 178 -0.03 9.63 -17.38
CA PRO A 178 0.78 8.87 -16.43
C PRO A 178 0.09 8.64 -15.08
N LEU A 179 0.38 7.51 -14.44
CA LEU A 179 -0.24 7.10 -13.17
C LEU A 179 0.10 8.11 -12.08
N ALA A 180 1.35 8.57 -12.06
CA ALA A 180 1.81 9.58 -11.11
C ALA A 180 0.98 10.87 -11.18
N ASP A 181 0.67 11.34 -12.39
CA ASP A 181 -0.16 12.53 -12.59
C ASP A 181 -1.62 12.29 -12.23
N PHE A 182 -2.17 11.13 -12.63
CA PHE A 182 -3.55 10.80 -12.29
C PHE A 182 -3.74 10.67 -10.78
N ALA A 183 -2.84 9.97 -10.09
CA ALA A 183 -2.87 9.84 -8.64
C ALA A 183 -2.68 11.18 -7.92
N ARG A 184 -1.75 12.03 -8.39
CA ARG A 184 -1.56 13.39 -7.87
C ARG A 184 -2.86 14.20 -7.94
N GLU A 185 -3.54 14.18 -9.08
CA GLU A 185 -4.72 15.03 -9.31
C GLU A 185 -6.02 14.46 -8.75
N GLN A 186 -6.17 13.13 -8.70
CA GLN A 186 -7.44 12.47 -8.37
C GLN A 186 -7.44 11.83 -6.99
N VAL A 187 -6.27 11.63 -6.37
CA VAL A 187 -6.13 11.01 -5.05
C VAL A 187 -5.39 11.94 -4.11
N PHE A 188 -4.09 12.18 -4.32
CA PHE A 188 -3.25 12.88 -3.34
C PHE A 188 -3.68 14.34 -3.14
N GLY A 189 -3.91 15.08 -4.23
CA GLY A 189 -4.33 16.49 -4.18
C GLY A 189 -5.67 16.70 -3.46
N PRO A 190 -6.77 16.04 -3.89
CA PRO A 190 -8.07 16.15 -3.22
C PRO A 190 -8.03 15.75 -1.75
N LEU A 191 -7.22 14.75 -1.41
CA LEU A 191 -7.06 14.29 -0.04
C LEU A 191 -6.03 15.10 0.75
N GLY A 192 -5.38 16.12 0.18
CA GLY A 192 -4.37 16.92 0.89
C GLY A 192 -3.13 16.12 1.32
N MET A 193 -2.81 15.04 0.62
CA MET A 193 -1.60 14.22 0.85
C MET A 193 -0.42 14.80 0.06
N ALA A 194 0.02 16.00 0.44
CA ALA A 194 0.97 16.80 -0.34
C ALA A 194 2.37 16.17 -0.45
N ASP A 195 2.73 15.31 0.50
CA ASP A 195 4.04 14.65 0.58
C ASP A 195 4.00 13.22 0.02
N SER A 196 2.91 12.85 -0.67
CA SER A 196 2.70 11.56 -1.30
C SER A 196 2.82 11.63 -2.82
N ARG A 197 3.58 10.70 -3.41
CA ARG A 197 3.78 10.64 -4.86
C ARG A 197 4.25 9.27 -5.34
N TYR A 198 3.90 8.93 -6.57
CA TYR A 198 4.62 7.90 -7.32
C TYR A 198 5.96 8.44 -7.79
N TRP A 199 6.97 7.57 -7.85
CA TRP A 199 8.29 7.90 -8.37
C TRP A 199 8.85 6.76 -9.23
N SER A 200 9.17 7.08 -10.48
CA SER A 200 9.71 6.12 -11.47
C SER A 200 11.12 6.50 -11.97
N GLY A 201 11.82 7.38 -11.26
CA GLY A 201 13.19 7.76 -11.57
C GLY A 201 13.36 9.11 -12.30
N PRO A 202 14.56 9.41 -12.81
CA PRO A 202 15.70 8.51 -12.96
C PRO A 202 16.50 8.26 -11.66
N ALA A 203 16.33 9.09 -10.62
CA ALA A 203 16.99 8.85 -9.33
C ALA A 203 16.32 7.70 -8.56
N ALA A 204 17.03 7.06 -7.64
CA ALA A 204 16.50 5.92 -6.87
C ALA A 204 15.36 6.31 -5.91
N HIS A 205 15.21 7.60 -5.59
CA HIS A 205 14.15 8.14 -4.74
C HIS A 205 13.81 9.57 -5.18
N PRO A 206 12.61 10.09 -4.87
CA PRO A 206 12.25 11.45 -5.19
C PRO A 206 13.04 12.46 -4.33
N PRO A 207 13.16 13.72 -4.78
CA PRO A 207 13.69 14.80 -3.97
C PRO A 207 12.94 14.91 -2.62
N GLY A 208 13.69 15.20 -1.56
CA GLY A 208 13.16 15.35 -0.20
C GLY A 208 12.77 14.05 0.51
N ALA A 209 12.88 12.90 -0.14
CA ALA A 209 12.68 11.61 0.51
C ALA A 209 13.96 11.08 1.16
N ALA A 210 13.80 10.36 2.27
CA ALA A 210 14.89 9.66 2.91
C ALA A 210 15.37 8.52 1.99
N PRO A 211 16.68 8.40 1.74
CA PRO A 211 17.18 7.34 0.88
C PRO A 211 16.99 5.96 1.54
N LEU A 212 16.81 4.95 0.71
CA LEU A 212 16.97 3.54 1.10
C LEU A 212 18.44 3.12 0.96
N ASN A 213 18.74 1.91 1.41
CA ASN A 213 20.07 1.33 1.25
C ASN A 213 20.43 1.27 -0.25
N ALA A 214 21.58 1.82 -0.63
CA ALA A 214 22.02 1.87 -2.03
C ALA A 214 22.26 0.49 -2.66
N HIS A 215 22.47 -0.56 -1.85
CA HIS A 215 22.53 -1.94 -2.32
C HIS A 215 21.15 -2.52 -2.66
N PHE A 216 20.09 -1.94 -2.10
CA PHE A 216 18.71 -2.36 -2.33
C PHE A 216 17.80 -1.16 -2.62
N PRO A 217 18.06 -0.42 -3.71
CA PRO A 217 17.26 0.76 -4.06
C PRO A 217 15.81 0.36 -4.35
N ALA A 218 14.87 1.26 -4.08
CA ALA A 218 13.46 1.03 -4.41
C ALA A 218 13.28 0.66 -5.90
N PRO A 219 12.31 -0.20 -6.22
CA PRO A 219 11.80 -0.38 -7.57
C PRO A 219 11.36 0.94 -8.20
N LEU A 220 11.62 1.05 -9.51
CA LEU A 220 11.08 2.14 -10.34
C LEU A 220 9.83 1.68 -11.09
N SER A 221 9.39 0.43 -10.90
CA SER A 221 8.06 -0.04 -11.29
C SER A 221 6.99 0.66 -10.45
N LEU A 222 5.86 0.94 -11.08
CA LEU A 222 4.70 1.53 -10.43
C LEU A 222 3.57 0.51 -10.35
N GLY A 223 2.67 0.71 -9.40
CA GLY A 223 1.45 -0.07 -9.26
C GLY A 223 1.50 -1.02 -8.08
N ASP A 224 2.50 -1.89 -8.06
CA ASP A 224 2.80 -2.81 -6.96
C ASP A 224 3.57 -2.13 -5.82
N GLY A 225 4.39 -1.14 -6.18
CA GLY A 225 5.16 -0.25 -5.33
C GLY A 225 5.20 1.16 -5.92
N GLY A 226 6.33 1.83 -5.75
CA GLY A 226 6.61 3.13 -6.36
C GLY A 226 6.01 4.35 -5.65
N VAL A 227 5.14 4.18 -4.63
CA VAL A 227 4.68 5.28 -3.79
C VAL A 227 5.69 5.60 -2.70
N TRP A 228 5.96 6.89 -2.54
CA TRP A 228 6.68 7.50 -1.44
C TRP A 228 5.72 8.41 -0.69
N SER A 229 5.66 8.29 0.63
CA SER A 229 4.66 8.96 1.48
C SER A 229 5.21 9.22 2.88
N THR A 230 4.43 9.94 3.68
CA THR A 230 4.69 10.15 5.11
C THR A 230 3.70 9.37 5.97
N ALA A 231 4.01 9.20 7.26
CA ALA A 231 3.06 8.63 8.22
C ALA A 231 1.80 9.51 8.34
N SER A 232 1.97 10.83 8.27
CA SER A 232 0.84 11.79 8.33
C SER A 232 -0.12 11.61 7.16
N ASP A 233 0.40 11.51 5.93
CA ASP A 233 -0.40 11.32 4.74
C ASP A 233 -1.10 9.94 4.72
N LEU A 234 -0.43 8.88 5.17
CA LEU A 234 -1.03 7.54 5.23
C LEU A 234 -2.15 7.44 6.27
N LEU A 235 -2.08 8.17 7.39
CA LEU A 235 -3.22 8.30 8.30
C LEU A 235 -4.36 9.10 7.67
N ARG A 236 -4.05 10.13 6.89
CA ARG A 236 -5.04 10.90 6.14
C ARG A 236 -5.73 10.05 5.07
N TRP A 237 -5.01 9.15 4.40
CA TRP A 237 -5.57 8.14 3.52
C TRP A 237 -6.57 7.22 4.25
N ASN A 238 -6.23 6.74 5.45
CA ASN A 238 -7.18 5.96 6.25
C ASN A 238 -8.47 6.73 6.55
N GLN A 239 -8.36 8.00 6.98
CA GLN A 239 -9.52 8.84 7.27
C GLN A 239 -10.38 9.09 6.02
N ALA A 240 -9.74 9.40 4.89
CA ALA A 240 -10.43 9.60 3.63
C ALA A 240 -11.24 8.37 3.18
N LEU A 241 -10.73 7.16 3.42
CA LEU A 241 -11.47 5.93 3.14
C LEU A 241 -12.63 5.71 4.10
N GLU A 242 -12.50 6.11 5.37
CA GLU A 242 -13.57 6.02 6.36
C GLU A 242 -14.73 6.96 6.04
N HIS A 243 -14.43 8.18 5.60
CA HIS A 243 -15.43 9.20 5.25
C HIS A 243 -15.88 9.17 3.79
N ASP A 244 -15.36 8.21 3.02
CA ASP A 244 -15.62 8.07 1.58
C ASP A 244 -15.39 9.39 0.80
N GLU A 245 -14.31 10.12 1.14
CA GLU A 245 -14.01 11.43 0.55
C GLU A 245 -13.81 11.35 -0.97
N LEU A 246 -13.34 10.20 -1.47
CA LEU A 246 -13.20 9.92 -2.89
C LEU A 246 -14.45 9.28 -3.51
N GLY A 247 -15.48 8.92 -2.75
CA GLY A 247 -16.72 8.27 -3.20
C GLY A 247 -16.51 6.91 -3.88
N VAL A 248 -15.49 6.16 -3.45
CA VAL A 248 -15.10 4.82 -3.97
C VAL A 248 -14.80 3.82 -2.85
N SER A 249 -14.95 4.20 -1.59
CA SER A 249 -14.63 3.38 -0.43
C SER A 249 -15.40 2.07 -0.41
N ALA A 250 -16.66 2.05 -0.85
CA ALA A 250 -17.45 0.82 -0.95
C ALA A 250 -16.82 -0.20 -1.93
N LEU A 251 -16.31 0.26 -3.08
CA LEU A 251 -15.59 -0.60 -4.03
C LEU A 251 -14.31 -1.13 -3.39
N LEU A 252 -13.52 -0.24 -2.79
CA LEU A 252 -12.21 -0.59 -2.27
C LEU A 252 -12.26 -1.63 -1.14
N GLN A 253 -13.33 -1.59 -0.34
CA GLN A 253 -13.52 -2.43 0.83
C GLN A 253 -14.27 -3.74 0.55
N THR A 254 -14.80 -3.92 -0.66
CA THR A 254 -15.57 -5.12 -1.01
C THR A 254 -14.62 -6.27 -1.36
N PRO A 255 -14.67 -7.39 -0.61
CA PRO A 255 -13.82 -8.53 -0.93
C PRO A 255 -14.09 -9.12 -2.31
N GLY A 256 -13.03 -9.56 -2.98
CA GLY A 256 -13.11 -10.30 -4.23
C GLY A 256 -13.69 -11.70 -4.03
N HIS A 257 -13.84 -12.41 -5.16
CA HIS A 257 -14.24 -13.80 -5.19
C HIS A 257 -13.44 -14.54 -6.28
N LEU A 258 -13.28 -15.85 -6.09
CA LEU A 258 -12.88 -16.77 -7.15
C LEU A 258 -14.04 -16.93 -8.15
N ASP A 259 -13.74 -17.41 -9.35
CA ASP A 259 -14.77 -17.57 -10.41
C ASP A 259 -15.83 -18.65 -10.05
N ASP A 260 -15.56 -19.51 -9.06
CA ASP A 260 -16.54 -20.45 -8.48
C ASP A 260 -17.47 -19.82 -7.41
N GLY A 261 -17.28 -18.52 -7.11
CA GLY A 261 -18.05 -17.77 -6.11
C GLY A 261 -17.45 -17.78 -4.70
N THR A 262 -16.35 -18.49 -4.46
CA THR A 262 -15.66 -18.49 -3.16
C THR A 262 -15.20 -17.08 -2.81
N ARG A 263 -15.70 -16.55 -1.70
CA ARG A 263 -15.36 -15.20 -1.22
C ARG A 263 -13.94 -15.17 -0.64
N LEU A 264 -13.17 -14.15 -0.99
CA LEU A 264 -11.83 -13.95 -0.49
C LEU A 264 -11.83 -13.11 0.80
N GLY A 265 -10.75 -13.24 1.58
CA GLY A 265 -10.41 -12.33 2.68
C GLY A 265 -9.69 -11.06 2.22
N TYR A 266 -9.69 -10.77 0.91
CA TYR A 266 -8.94 -9.68 0.29
C TYR A 266 -9.85 -8.89 -0.64
N ALA A 267 -9.81 -7.56 -0.53
CA ALA A 267 -10.56 -6.62 -1.35
C ALA A 267 -9.62 -5.94 -2.36
N TRP A 268 -9.78 -4.64 -2.59
CA TRP A 268 -8.93 -3.90 -3.51
C TRP A 268 -7.69 -3.42 -2.75
N ALA A 269 -6.64 -4.22 -2.81
CA ALA A 269 -5.37 -3.98 -2.13
C ALA A 269 -5.45 -3.89 -0.60
N VAL A 270 -6.44 -4.52 0.03
CA VAL A 270 -6.56 -4.60 1.50
C VAL A 270 -7.05 -5.98 1.92
N ASP A 271 -6.42 -6.54 2.94
CA ASP A 271 -6.96 -7.66 3.70
C ASP A 271 -8.16 -7.19 4.51
N VAL A 272 -9.24 -7.97 4.46
CA VAL A 272 -10.44 -7.77 5.27
C VAL A 272 -10.43 -8.83 6.36
N ARG A 273 -10.22 -8.39 7.61
CA ARG A 273 -10.12 -9.27 8.77
C ARG A 273 -11.17 -8.91 9.80
N GLU A 274 -11.38 -9.83 10.73
CA GLU A 274 -12.18 -9.61 11.93
C GLU A 274 -11.30 -9.85 13.16
N TYR A 275 -11.36 -8.94 14.12
CA TYR A 275 -10.66 -9.04 15.41
C TYR A 275 -11.62 -8.59 16.51
N ALA A 276 -11.80 -9.39 17.56
CA ALA A 276 -12.74 -9.11 18.66
C ALA A 276 -14.16 -8.68 18.19
N GLY A 277 -14.68 -9.33 17.13
CA GLY A 277 -15.98 -8.99 16.54
C GLY A 277 -16.02 -7.61 15.86
N ARG A 278 -14.86 -7.10 15.41
CA ARG A 278 -14.70 -5.84 14.68
C ARG A 278 -14.01 -6.09 13.35
N ARG A 279 -14.60 -5.56 12.28
CA ARG A 279 -13.95 -5.58 10.96
C ARG A 279 -12.81 -4.57 10.92
N LEU A 280 -11.68 -5.00 10.38
CA LEU A 280 -10.55 -4.14 10.07
C LEU A 280 -10.05 -4.38 8.65
N TYR A 281 -9.50 -3.31 8.06
CA TYR A 281 -8.80 -3.34 6.79
C TYR A 281 -7.32 -3.16 7.08
N ARG A 282 -6.47 -4.03 6.53
CA ARG A 282 -5.02 -3.90 6.67
C ARG A 282 -4.30 -4.18 5.39
N HIS A 283 -3.10 -3.63 5.27
CA HIS A 283 -2.14 -4.07 4.27
C HIS A 283 -0.73 -3.90 4.82
N GLY A 284 0.14 -4.86 4.54
CA GLY A 284 1.58 -4.79 4.85
C GLY A 284 2.38 -4.24 3.69
N GLY A 285 3.57 -3.74 3.97
CA GLY A 285 4.58 -3.40 2.96
C GLY A 285 5.93 -3.88 3.43
N ARG A 286 6.71 -4.45 2.52
CA ARG A 286 8.11 -4.79 2.77
C ARG A 286 8.96 -4.45 1.57
N TRP A 287 10.12 -3.91 1.88
CA TRP A 287 11.24 -3.74 0.99
C TRP A 287 12.52 -3.94 1.79
N ALA A 288 13.65 -4.22 1.14
CA ALA A 288 14.93 -4.31 1.85
C ALA A 288 15.24 -3.01 2.62
N GLY A 289 15.42 -3.14 3.94
CA GLY A 289 15.57 -2.07 4.91
C GLY A 289 14.29 -1.30 5.25
N LEU A 290 13.11 -1.84 4.92
CA LEU A 290 11.82 -1.21 5.22
C LEU A 290 10.70 -2.23 5.46
N SER A 291 10.01 -2.08 6.58
CA SER A 291 8.78 -2.79 6.92
C SER A 291 7.65 -1.78 7.23
N ALA A 292 6.43 -2.10 6.83
CA ALA A 292 5.30 -1.19 6.96
C ALA A 292 3.99 -1.93 7.24
N GLN A 293 3.10 -1.28 8.00
CA GLN A 293 1.72 -1.72 8.21
C GLN A 293 0.79 -0.52 8.17
N LEU A 294 -0.34 -0.65 7.50
CA LEU A 294 -1.42 0.33 7.52
C LEU A 294 -2.72 -0.38 7.88
N VAL A 295 -3.36 0.07 8.96
CA VAL A 295 -4.56 -0.57 9.51
C VAL A 295 -5.64 0.47 9.79
N ARG A 296 -6.88 0.16 9.40
CA ARG A 296 -8.08 0.94 9.71
C ARG A 296 -9.15 0.04 10.33
N LEU A 297 -9.73 0.49 11.44
CA LEU A 297 -10.87 -0.14 12.08
C LEU A 297 -12.17 0.43 11.48
N ALA A 298 -13.00 -0.43 10.91
CA ALA A 298 -14.20 0.00 10.21
C ALA A 298 -15.23 0.64 11.16
N GLY A 299 -15.77 1.80 10.78
CA GLY A 299 -16.86 2.49 11.47
C GLY A 299 -16.44 3.25 12.72
N ARG A 300 -15.16 3.57 12.90
CA ARG A 300 -14.64 4.12 14.17
C ARG A 300 -13.70 5.32 14.04
N ASP A 301 -13.40 5.82 12.85
CA ASP A 301 -12.38 6.86 12.66
C ASP A 301 -11.05 6.54 13.37
N SER A 302 -10.73 5.25 13.51
CA SER A 302 -9.57 4.75 14.26
C SER A 302 -8.70 3.87 13.38
N GLY A 303 -7.39 3.99 13.53
CA GLY A 303 -6.42 3.23 12.77
C GLY A 303 -5.00 3.68 13.06
N PHE A 304 -4.04 3.05 12.40
CA PHE A 304 -2.64 3.38 12.58
C PHE A 304 -1.82 3.07 11.34
N VAL A 305 -0.63 3.65 11.31
CA VAL A 305 0.44 3.34 10.37
C VAL A 305 1.72 3.06 11.14
N ILE A 306 2.50 2.09 10.67
CA ILE A 306 3.86 1.82 11.11
C ILE A 306 4.74 1.88 9.87
N LEU A 307 5.80 2.68 9.93
CA LEU A 307 6.88 2.70 8.94
C LEU A 307 8.19 2.48 9.70
N ALA A 308 8.84 1.34 9.54
CA ALA A 308 10.10 1.01 10.19
C ALA A 308 11.20 0.82 9.14
N LEU A 309 12.39 1.35 9.43
CA LEU A 309 13.58 1.22 8.60
C LEU A 309 14.38 -0.02 8.99
N ASP A 310 13.76 -1.19 8.84
CA ASP A 310 14.32 -2.52 9.09
C ASP A 310 13.65 -3.56 8.18
N ASP A 311 14.15 -4.80 8.22
CA ASP A 311 13.59 -5.95 7.48
C ASP A 311 12.77 -6.91 8.36
N ASP A 312 12.44 -6.52 9.59
CA ASP A 312 11.79 -7.40 10.57
C ASP A 312 10.26 -7.28 10.50
N GLU A 313 9.68 -8.02 9.54
CA GLU A 313 8.22 -8.08 9.35
C GLU A 313 7.49 -8.65 10.57
N ASP A 314 8.09 -9.64 11.24
CA ASP A 314 7.48 -10.31 12.39
C ASP A 314 7.38 -9.35 13.58
N ARG A 315 8.43 -8.57 13.83
CA ARG A 315 8.42 -7.47 14.81
C ARG A 315 7.37 -6.41 14.48
N THR A 316 7.31 -6.01 13.21
CA THR A 316 6.32 -5.00 12.75
C THR A 316 4.89 -5.52 12.86
N ALA A 317 4.66 -6.78 12.54
CA ALA A 317 3.36 -7.44 12.68
C ALA A 317 2.96 -7.63 14.15
N THR A 318 3.93 -7.90 15.02
CA THR A 318 3.72 -7.98 16.48
C THR A 318 3.25 -6.63 17.02
N LEU A 319 3.93 -5.53 16.67
CA LEU A 319 3.50 -4.18 17.06
C LEU A 319 2.11 -3.84 16.49
N ALA A 320 1.85 -4.19 15.23
CA ALA A 320 0.53 -3.96 14.63
C ALA A 320 -0.58 -4.70 15.38
N THR A 321 -0.34 -5.94 15.81
CA THR A 321 -1.30 -6.73 16.59
C THR A 321 -1.57 -6.07 17.95
N ALA A 322 -0.52 -5.64 18.65
CA ALA A 322 -0.66 -4.94 19.93
C ALA A 322 -1.40 -3.60 19.80
N LEU A 323 -1.22 -2.87 18.71
CA LEU A 323 -1.97 -1.64 18.42
C LEU A 323 -3.44 -1.92 18.08
N ILE A 324 -3.75 -3.04 17.42
CA ILE A 324 -5.14 -3.47 17.20
C ILE A 324 -5.81 -3.77 18.55
N GLU A 325 -5.14 -4.49 19.44
CA GLU A 325 -5.62 -4.79 20.80
C GLU A 325 -5.90 -3.51 21.58
N GLU A 326 -4.94 -2.58 21.60
CA GLU A 326 -5.07 -1.28 22.26
C GLU A 326 -6.26 -0.48 21.74
N LEU A 327 -6.45 -0.43 20.42
CA LEU A 327 -7.54 0.34 19.79
C LEU A 327 -8.91 -0.35 19.87
N THR A 328 -8.93 -1.67 20.11
CA THR A 328 -10.17 -2.44 20.27
C THR A 328 -10.56 -2.63 21.75
N GLY A 329 -9.63 -2.35 22.67
CA GLY A 329 -9.82 -2.55 24.11
C GLY A 329 -9.82 -4.03 24.50
N SER A 330 -9.09 -4.86 23.76
CA SER A 330 -8.98 -6.31 23.98
C SER A 330 -7.70 -6.67 24.74
#